data_AF-A0A9P4QGQ6-F1
#
_entry.id   AF-A0A9P4QGQ6-F1
#
_cell.length_a   1.000
_cell.length_b   1.000
_cell.length_c   1.000
_cell.angle_alpha   90.00
_cell.angle_beta   90.00
_cell.angle_gamma   90.00
#
_symmetry.space_group_name_H-M   'P 1'
#
loop_
_entity.id
_entity.type
_entity.pdbx_description
1 polymer ?
#
loop_
_entity_poly.entity_id
_entity_poly.type
_entity_poly.pdbx_seq_one_letter_code
_entity_poly.pdbx_strand_id
1 'polypeptide(L)'
;MVEMSLNPESPKNYLGATIFWLYIIAALAFTAVTLQTLYRLKTSYHHHHHAPKAQYNAAIRAFSILAGISFTSLSFNMMHVLVQSFMKWCRNYDCLDTSVPSQGWLQTIWEWSVQSMQFQDFGEAIVANPARQLWTIAALANTLGVCIFIGFNGRQQQVPRLWAFFCLAEILPISFAENLFYLALLLKVQPVKGDAANRDIKNDKTLEKTPTLPVYDSLSLWYLPLYLATGFCIGQASRAAGTSHLIPIIFAARLVLLTPLSTWLHSSWGSVPFAVLKRFGHSMHINRLLGLIMCMLPVVGLRQTRSLDVQPLEALEALFEHPAVSTLGCDLVVSILGSVVWTVIAKEIGIHG
;
A
#
# COMPACT_ATOMS: atom_id res chain seq x y z
N MET A 1 15.70 -3.25 -51.45
CA MET A 1 15.49 -2.18 -50.46
C MET A 1 13.99 -2.08 -50.28
N VAL A 2 13.46 -2.78 -49.27
CA VAL A 2 12.01 -2.90 -49.03
C VAL A 2 11.63 -1.71 -48.18
N GLU A 3 10.89 -0.75 -48.75
CA GLU A 3 10.14 0.24 -47.99
C GLU A 3 9.17 -0.52 -47.09
N MET A 4 9.55 -0.65 -45.82
CA MET A 4 8.68 -1.15 -44.77
C MET A 4 7.67 -0.04 -44.50
N SER A 5 6.57 -0.06 -45.26
CA SER A 5 5.43 0.83 -45.10
C SER A 5 5.05 0.89 -43.61
N LEU A 6 5.23 2.07 -43.00
CA LEU A 6 4.72 2.43 -41.69
C LEU A 6 3.26 1.98 -41.61
N ASN A 7 3.01 0.93 -40.82
CA ASN A 7 1.69 0.36 -40.65
C ASN A 7 0.85 1.39 -39.84
N PRO A 8 -0.10 2.12 -40.45
CA PRO A 8 -0.53 3.41 -39.92
C PRO A 8 -1.59 3.33 -38.81
N GLU A 9 -1.89 2.15 -38.26
CA GLU A 9 -2.87 2.05 -37.18
C GLU A 9 -2.47 1.01 -36.12
N SER A 10 -1.40 1.28 -35.37
CA SER A 10 -1.23 0.62 -34.08
C SER A 10 -2.48 0.92 -33.21
N PRO A 11 -3.17 -0.09 -32.66
CA PRO A 11 -4.40 0.11 -31.91
C PRO A 11 -4.17 1.05 -30.73
N LYS A 12 -4.95 2.12 -30.67
CA LYS A 12 -4.85 3.14 -29.60
C LYS A 12 -5.55 2.65 -28.33
N ASN A 13 -4.81 2.58 -27.24
CA ASN A 13 -5.27 2.25 -25.89
C ASN A 13 -5.76 3.49 -25.12
N TYR A 14 -6.87 4.08 -25.56
CA TYR A 14 -7.46 5.25 -24.91
C TYR A 14 -7.87 4.98 -23.45
N LEU A 15 -8.35 3.77 -23.17
CA LEU A 15 -8.77 3.38 -21.83
C LEU A 15 -7.57 3.35 -20.87
N GLY A 16 -6.47 2.70 -21.27
CA GLY A 16 -5.24 2.64 -20.48
C GLY A 16 -4.68 4.03 -20.19
N ALA A 17 -4.57 4.89 -21.22
CA ALA A 17 -4.11 6.27 -21.03
C ALA A 17 -5.01 7.05 -20.07
N THR A 18 -6.33 6.93 -20.22
CA THR A 18 -7.30 7.62 -19.35
C THR A 18 -7.13 7.18 -17.89
N ILE A 19 -7.01 5.88 -17.64
CA ILE A 19 -6.79 5.33 -16.30
C ILE A 19 -5.45 5.85 -15.74
N PHE A 20 -4.39 5.88 -16.55
CA PHE A 20 -3.07 6.38 -16.15
C PHE A 20 -3.12 7.84 -15.68
N TRP A 21 -3.74 8.73 -16.46
CA TRP A 21 -3.86 10.14 -16.10
C TRP A 21 -4.78 10.35 -14.88
N LEU A 22 -5.90 9.63 -14.82
CA LEU A 22 -6.80 9.67 -13.66
C LEU A 22 -6.08 9.22 -12.39
N TYR A 23 -5.21 8.21 -12.48
CA TYR A 23 -4.41 7.71 -11.36
C TYR A 23 -3.47 8.78 -10.82
N ILE A 24 -2.78 9.52 -11.69
CA ILE A 24 -1.88 10.62 -11.29
C ILE A 24 -2.67 11.73 -10.58
N ILE A 25 -3.80 12.14 -11.16
CA ILE A 25 -4.64 13.20 -10.56
C ILE A 25 -5.19 12.74 -9.20
N ALA A 26 -5.67 11.50 -9.10
CA ALA A 26 -6.16 10.93 -7.86
C ALA A 26 -5.06 10.84 -6.79
N ALA A 27 -3.85 10.41 -7.15
CA ALA A 27 -2.71 10.36 -6.26
C ALA A 27 -2.39 11.74 -5.66
N LEU A 28 -2.34 12.78 -6.50
CA LEU A 28 -2.09 14.15 -6.06
C LEU A 28 -3.21 14.67 -5.16
N ALA A 29 -4.48 14.43 -5.54
CA ALA A 29 -5.64 14.85 -4.77
C ALA A 29 -5.68 14.21 -3.38
N PHE A 30 -5.50 12.89 -3.27
CA PHE A 30 -5.51 12.20 -1.97
C PHE A 30 -4.28 12.54 -1.12
N THR A 31 -3.12 12.76 -1.74
CA THR A 31 -1.94 13.29 -1.03
C THR A 31 -2.23 14.67 -0.44
N ALA A 32 -2.83 15.58 -1.22
CA ALA A 32 -3.20 16.91 -0.73
C ALA A 32 -4.22 16.83 0.42
N VAL A 33 -5.24 15.97 0.30
CA VAL A 33 -6.26 15.77 1.35
C VAL A 33 -5.64 15.21 2.64
N THR A 34 -4.76 14.22 2.55
CA THR A 34 -4.09 13.62 3.71
C THR A 34 -3.12 14.59 4.37
N LEU A 35 -2.31 15.33 3.60
CA LEU A 35 -1.44 16.38 4.13
C LEU A 35 -2.24 17.52 4.78
N GLN A 36 -3.36 17.94 4.19
CA GLN A 36 -4.24 18.94 4.79
C GLN A 36 -4.82 18.43 6.12
N THR A 37 -5.18 17.15 6.20
CA THR A 37 -5.63 16.51 7.44
C THR A 37 -4.53 16.55 8.50
N LEU A 38 -3.31 16.15 8.16
CA LEU A 38 -2.16 16.19 9.07
C LEU A 38 -1.86 17.62 9.54
N TYR A 39 -1.93 18.60 8.64
CA TYR A 39 -1.75 20.01 8.98
C TYR A 39 -2.77 20.47 10.02
N ARG A 40 -4.06 20.14 9.83
CA ARG A 40 -5.11 20.47 10.80
C ARG A 40 -4.91 19.77 12.15
N LEU A 41 -4.49 18.51 12.15
CA LEU A 41 -4.18 17.78 13.39
C LEU A 41 -2.99 18.42 14.12
N LYS A 42 -1.95 18.82 13.39
CA LYS A 42 -0.78 19.51 13.94
C LYS A 42 -1.14 20.85 14.58
N THR A 43 -1.98 21.67 13.94
CA THR A 43 -2.42 22.95 14.51
C THR A 43 -3.20 22.75 15.80
N SER A 44 -4.07 21.73 15.86
CA SER A 44 -4.83 21.39 17.08
C SER A 44 -3.95 20.80 18.18
N TYR A 45 -2.94 20.00 17.82
CA TYR A 45 -1.99 19.41 18.76
C TYR A 45 -1.21 20.49 19.55
N HIS A 46 -0.80 21.56 18.87
CA HIS A 46 0.06 22.58 19.48
C HIS A 46 -0.63 23.35 20.63
N HIS A 47 -1.95 23.38 20.66
CA HIS A 47 -2.73 24.08 21.69
C HIS A 47 -2.92 23.31 23.00
N HIS A 48 -2.66 21.99 23.05
CA HIS A 48 -3.16 21.16 24.15
C HIS A 48 -2.11 20.41 25.00
N HIS A 49 -0.81 20.39 24.67
CA HIS A 49 0.14 19.46 25.32
C HIS A 49 1.35 20.03 26.08
N HIS A 50 1.58 19.42 27.25
CA HIS A 50 2.74 19.55 28.14
C HIS A 50 3.61 18.27 28.22
N ALA A 51 3.40 17.28 27.34
CA ALA A 51 4.18 16.03 27.32
C ALA A 51 5.67 16.25 26.93
N PRO A 52 6.58 15.28 27.17
CA PRO A 52 8.00 15.42 26.82
C PRO A 52 8.16 15.60 25.30
N LYS A 53 8.39 16.85 24.88
CA LYS A 53 8.42 17.25 23.46
C LYS A 53 9.46 16.49 22.63
N ALA A 54 10.55 16.01 23.23
CA ALA A 54 11.70 15.49 22.50
C ALA A 54 11.42 14.17 21.76
N GLN A 55 10.91 13.15 22.45
CA GLN A 55 10.67 11.82 21.86
C GLN A 55 9.58 11.87 20.79
N TYR A 56 8.50 12.59 21.06
CA TYR A 56 7.40 12.73 20.12
C TYR A 56 7.81 13.52 18.86
N ASN A 57 8.59 14.59 19.01
CA ASN A 57 9.15 15.30 17.86
C ASN A 57 10.17 14.44 17.08
N ALA A 58 10.92 13.56 17.75
CA ALA A 58 11.78 12.59 17.08
C ALA A 58 10.95 11.60 16.25
N ALA A 59 9.86 11.07 16.79
CA ALA A 59 8.94 10.19 16.08
C ALA A 59 8.31 10.87 14.85
N ILE A 60 7.79 12.09 15.00
CA ILE A 60 7.26 12.87 13.88
C ILE A 60 8.31 13.05 12.78
N ARG A 61 9.55 13.39 13.15
CA ARG A 61 10.65 13.53 12.18
C ARG A 61 10.95 12.19 11.50
N ALA A 62 11.04 11.10 12.25
CA ALA A 62 11.31 9.77 11.70
C ALA A 62 10.26 9.36 10.65
N PHE A 63 8.98 9.44 10.99
CA PHE A 63 7.91 9.07 10.05
C PHE A 63 7.78 10.03 8.87
N SER A 64 8.08 11.32 9.06
CA SER A 64 8.13 12.29 7.96
C SER A 64 9.28 11.99 6.99
N ILE A 65 10.45 11.60 7.52
CA ILE A 65 11.61 11.19 6.70
C ILE A 65 11.31 9.89 5.97
N LEU A 66 10.74 8.88 6.64
CA LEU A 66 10.36 7.61 6.02
C LEU A 66 9.31 7.80 4.91
N ALA A 67 8.29 8.65 5.14
CA ALA A 67 7.33 9.02 4.10
C ALA A 67 8.02 9.73 2.93
N GLY A 68 8.93 10.66 3.19
CA GLY A 68 9.71 11.34 2.15
C GLY A 68 10.56 10.37 1.33
N ILE A 69 11.30 9.47 1.98
CA ILE A 69 12.11 8.44 1.31
C ILE A 69 11.23 7.54 0.44
N SER A 70 10.09 7.08 0.97
CA SER A 70 9.13 6.25 0.23
C SER A 70 8.62 6.97 -1.03
N PHE A 71 8.18 8.22 -0.89
CA PHE A 71 7.68 9.03 -2.01
C PHE A 71 8.77 9.31 -3.06
N THR A 72 9.98 9.66 -2.62
CA THR A 72 11.12 9.92 -3.53
C THR A 72 11.54 8.65 -4.27
N SER A 73 11.61 7.50 -3.57
CA SER A 73 11.96 6.21 -4.18
C SER A 73 10.97 5.81 -5.26
N LEU A 74 9.66 5.91 -4.99
CA LEU A 74 8.64 5.67 -6.01
C LEU A 74 8.79 6.63 -7.19
N SER A 75 8.88 7.93 -6.90
CA SER A 75 8.94 8.95 -7.95
C SER A 75 10.13 8.71 -8.88
N PHE A 76 11.29 8.35 -8.32
CA PHE A 76 12.48 7.99 -9.08
C PHE A 76 12.26 6.75 -9.96
N ASN A 77 11.77 5.65 -9.38
CA ASN A 77 11.56 4.41 -10.12
C ASN A 77 10.48 4.54 -11.20
N MET A 78 9.35 5.18 -10.88
CA MET A 78 8.26 5.41 -11.84
C MET A 78 8.70 6.35 -12.95
N MET A 79 9.42 7.43 -12.64
CA MET A 79 9.98 8.31 -13.67
C MET A 79 10.91 7.53 -14.60
N HIS A 80 11.77 6.66 -14.05
CA HIS A 80 12.65 5.82 -14.85
C HIS A 80 11.87 4.88 -15.80
N VAL A 81 10.82 4.22 -15.30
CA VAL A 81 9.94 3.38 -16.13
C VAL A 81 9.25 4.18 -17.23
N LEU A 82 8.73 5.37 -16.92
CA LEU A 82 8.06 6.24 -17.90
C LEU A 82 9.03 6.75 -18.96
N VAL A 83 10.24 7.15 -18.57
CA VAL A 83 11.30 7.57 -19.50
C VAL A 83 11.70 6.42 -20.41
N GLN A 84 11.90 5.22 -19.88
CA GLN A 84 12.22 4.04 -20.69
C GLN A 84 11.10 3.71 -21.68
N SER A 85 9.84 3.77 -21.24
CA SER A 85 8.67 3.57 -22.10
C SER A 85 8.61 4.62 -23.22
N PHE A 86 8.81 5.89 -22.87
CA PHE A 86 8.81 6.99 -23.84
C PHE A 86 9.94 6.85 -24.86
N MET A 87 11.16 6.53 -24.42
CA MET A 87 12.31 6.33 -25.31
C MET A 87 12.09 5.13 -26.24
N LYS A 88 11.51 4.04 -25.74
CA LYS A 88 11.16 2.86 -26.56
C LYS A 88 10.12 3.22 -27.63
N TRP A 89 9.09 3.96 -27.25
CA TRP A 89 8.09 4.46 -28.18
C TRP A 89 8.73 5.36 -29.25
N CYS A 90 9.55 6.32 -28.83
CA CYS A 90 10.22 7.24 -29.73
C CYS A 90 11.11 6.57 -30.79
N ARG A 91 11.78 5.47 -30.45
CA ARG A 91 12.57 4.67 -31.40
C ARG A 91 11.73 3.94 -32.45
N ASN A 92 10.47 3.64 -32.14
CA ASN A 92 9.57 2.93 -33.05
C ASN A 92 8.85 3.87 -34.02
N TYR A 93 8.76 5.16 -33.68
CA TYR A 93 8.03 6.18 -34.45
C TYR A 93 8.94 7.32 -34.93
N ASP A 94 10.27 7.13 -34.89
CA ASP A 94 11.29 8.12 -35.29
C ASP A 94 11.07 9.54 -34.72
N CYS A 95 10.55 9.62 -33.49
CA CYS A 95 10.20 10.90 -32.83
C CYS A 95 11.43 11.81 -32.60
N LEU A 96 12.63 11.23 -32.63
CA LEU A 96 13.90 11.91 -32.36
C LEU A 96 14.48 12.62 -33.59
N ASP A 97 13.86 12.44 -34.76
CA ASP A 97 14.26 13.16 -35.96
C ASP A 97 13.72 14.59 -35.91
N THR A 98 14.62 15.53 -35.62
CA THR A 98 14.35 16.98 -35.50
C THR A 98 13.79 17.64 -36.77
N SER A 99 13.62 16.88 -37.84
CA SER A 99 13.11 17.34 -39.13
C SER A 99 11.58 17.41 -39.23
N VAL A 100 10.83 16.82 -38.29
CA VAL A 100 9.35 16.85 -38.28
C VAL A 100 8.83 18.12 -37.58
N PRO A 101 7.88 18.87 -38.17
CA PRO A 101 7.35 20.10 -37.59
C PRO A 101 6.75 19.87 -36.21
N SER A 102 7.00 20.82 -35.31
CA SER A 102 6.69 20.82 -33.88
C SER A 102 5.21 20.52 -33.55
N GLN A 103 4.85 19.25 -33.53
CA GLN A 103 3.73 18.77 -32.74
C GLN A 103 4.04 19.15 -31.28
N GLY A 104 3.13 19.84 -30.60
CA GLY A 104 3.40 20.33 -29.25
C GLY A 104 3.75 19.18 -28.31
N TRP A 105 4.71 19.37 -27.39
CA TRP A 105 5.19 18.32 -26.48
C TRP A 105 4.06 17.60 -25.71
N LEU A 106 2.98 18.32 -25.38
CA LEU A 106 1.78 17.74 -24.77
C LEU A 106 1.07 16.71 -25.67
N GLN A 107 1.00 16.99 -26.96
CA GLN A 107 0.39 16.08 -27.93
C GLN A 107 1.27 14.83 -28.09
N THR A 108 2.59 14.99 -28.15
CA THR A 108 3.53 13.86 -28.19
C THR A 108 3.40 12.97 -26.95
N ILE A 109 3.30 13.58 -25.75
CA ILE A 109 3.08 12.84 -24.51
C ILE A 109 1.73 12.12 -24.52
N TRP A 110 0.68 12.78 -25.02
CA TRP A 110 -0.64 12.15 -25.13
C TRP A 110 -0.59 10.95 -26.09
N GLU A 111 -0.01 11.11 -27.28
CA GLU A 111 0.14 10.06 -28.28
C GLU A 111 0.95 8.87 -27.76
N TRP A 112 2.07 9.13 -27.08
CA TRP A 112 2.81 8.10 -26.35
C TRP A 112 1.92 7.38 -25.33
N SER A 113 1.15 8.11 -24.53
CA SER A 113 0.31 7.51 -23.49
C SER A 113 -0.80 6.61 -24.07
N VAL A 114 -1.41 6.96 -25.21
CA VAL A 114 -2.43 6.12 -25.86
C VAL A 114 -1.85 4.99 -26.70
N GLN A 115 -0.59 5.05 -27.12
CA GLN A 115 0.04 3.99 -27.92
C GLN A 115 0.86 3.00 -27.07
N SER A 116 1.20 3.35 -25.83
CA SER A 116 1.95 2.46 -24.93
C SER A 116 1.02 1.61 -24.04
N MET A 117 1.43 0.37 -23.77
CA MET A 117 0.70 -0.57 -22.90
C MET A 117 1.27 -0.58 -21.48
N GLN A 118 1.42 0.60 -20.88
CA GLN A 118 2.16 0.83 -19.63
C GLN A 118 1.75 -0.09 -18.48
N PHE A 119 0.43 -0.26 -18.27
CA PHE A 119 -0.09 -1.13 -17.22
C PHE A 119 0.16 -2.61 -17.49
N GLN A 120 0.11 -3.03 -18.76
CA GLN A 120 0.34 -4.42 -19.13
C GLN A 120 1.82 -4.76 -18.97
N ASP A 121 2.72 -3.93 -19.49
CA ASP A 121 4.16 -4.10 -19.33
C ASP A 121 4.56 -4.16 -17.85
N PHE A 122 3.98 -3.28 -17.03
CA PHE A 122 4.20 -3.30 -15.58
C PHE A 122 3.66 -4.58 -14.92
N GLY A 123 2.42 -4.95 -15.23
CA GLY A 123 1.76 -6.14 -14.70
C GLY A 123 2.51 -7.42 -15.06
N GLU A 124 3.00 -7.53 -16.30
CA GLU A 124 3.78 -8.66 -16.77
C GLU A 124 5.12 -8.72 -16.05
N ALA A 125 5.81 -7.58 -15.90
CA ALA A 125 7.11 -7.53 -15.25
C ALA A 125 7.09 -8.06 -13.81
N ILE A 126 6.03 -7.78 -13.04
CA ILE A 126 5.91 -8.18 -11.63
C ILE A 126 5.51 -9.66 -11.45
N VAL A 127 4.92 -10.30 -12.47
CA VAL A 127 4.55 -11.74 -12.42
C VAL A 127 5.40 -12.63 -13.34
N ALA A 128 6.41 -12.07 -14.01
CA ALA A 128 7.18 -12.72 -15.07
C ALA A 128 7.89 -14.01 -14.61
N ASN A 129 8.38 -14.05 -13.37
CA ASN A 129 9.07 -15.21 -12.82
C ASN A 129 8.67 -15.46 -11.35
N PRO A 130 8.96 -16.65 -10.80
CA PRO A 130 8.55 -17.02 -9.45
C PRO A 130 9.10 -16.08 -8.36
N ALA A 131 10.34 -15.59 -8.51
CA ALA A 131 10.97 -14.70 -7.54
C ALA A 131 10.30 -13.31 -7.50
N ARG A 132 9.97 -12.74 -8.66
CA ARG A 132 9.23 -11.48 -8.78
C ARG A 132 7.79 -11.62 -8.28
N GLN A 133 7.18 -12.78 -8.52
CA GLN A 133 5.85 -13.08 -7.99
C GLN A 133 5.88 -13.14 -6.45
N LEU A 134 6.91 -13.73 -5.84
CA LEU A 134 7.08 -13.78 -4.39
C LEU A 134 7.07 -12.37 -3.77
N TRP A 135 7.85 -11.45 -4.35
CA TRP A 135 7.86 -10.04 -3.94
C TRP A 135 6.49 -9.38 -4.09
N THR A 136 5.80 -9.65 -5.19
CA THR A 136 4.46 -9.11 -5.45
C THR A 136 3.44 -9.60 -4.42
N ILE A 137 3.47 -10.89 -4.08
CA ILE A 137 2.61 -11.49 -3.06
C ILE A 137 2.91 -10.87 -1.69
N ALA A 138 4.19 -10.79 -1.31
CA ALA A 138 4.61 -10.22 -0.05
C ALA A 138 4.18 -8.75 0.08
N ALA A 139 4.34 -7.96 -0.99
CA ALA A 139 3.91 -6.57 -1.04
C ALA A 139 2.38 -6.44 -0.85
N LEU A 140 1.58 -7.23 -1.58
CA LEU A 140 0.12 -7.15 -1.48
C LEU A 140 -0.42 -7.67 -0.14
N ALA A 141 0.18 -8.72 0.41
CA ALA A 141 -0.16 -9.21 1.75
C ALA A 141 0.14 -8.14 2.80
N ASN A 142 1.29 -7.46 2.69
CA ASN A 142 1.61 -6.33 3.57
C ASN A 142 0.61 -5.18 3.37
N THR A 143 0.24 -4.83 2.14
CA THR A 143 -0.80 -3.82 1.85
C THR A 143 -2.11 -4.14 2.53
N LEU A 144 -2.61 -5.38 2.41
CA LEU A 144 -3.84 -5.79 3.09
C LEU A 144 -3.71 -5.64 4.62
N GLY A 145 -2.58 -6.07 5.18
CA GLY A 145 -2.31 -5.93 6.62
C GLY A 145 -2.25 -4.47 7.09
N VAL A 146 -1.67 -3.58 6.29
CA VAL A 146 -1.66 -2.13 6.55
C VAL A 146 -3.07 -1.56 6.44
N CYS A 147 -3.85 -1.91 5.42
CA CYS A 147 -5.23 -1.45 5.25
C CYS A 147 -6.13 -1.86 6.43
N ILE A 148 -5.99 -3.10 6.91
CA ILE A 148 -6.69 -3.57 8.12
C ILE A 148 -6.26 -2.73 9.33
N PHE A 149 -4.95 -2.49 9.50
CA PHE A 149 -4.41 -1.66 10.59
C PHE A 149 -4.96 -0.22 10.55
N ILE A 150 -4.98 0.41 9.37
CA ILE A 150 -5.52 1.75 9.15
C ILE A 150 -7.00 1.79 9.51
N GLY A 151 -7.79 0.84 9.02
CA GLY A 151 -9.23 0.76 9.31
C GLY A 151 -9.50 0.64 10.81
N PHE A 152 -8.73 -0.21 11.46
CA PHE A 152 -8.85 -0.49 12.87
C PHE A 152 -8.47 0.72 13.75
N ASN A 153 -7.22 1.15 13.65
CA ASN A 153 -6.68 2.23 14.50
C ASN A 153 -7.30 3.57 14.12
N GLY A 154 -7.63 3.76 12.85
CA GLY A 154 -8.27 4.97 12.36
C GLY A 154 -9.66 5.16 12.95
N ARG A 155 -10.41 4.07 13.17
CA ARG A 155 -11.70 4.12 13.87
C ARG A 155 -11.54 4.32 15.37
N GLN A 156 -10.67 3.54 16.00
CA GLN A 156 -10.44 3.61 17.44
C GLN A 156 -10.00 5.02 17.85
N GLN A 157 -9.06 5.57 17.08
CA GLN A 157 -8.57 6.92 17.26
C GLN A 157 -9.40 7.93 16.46
N GLN A 158 -10.56 7.62 15.88
CA GLN A 158 -11.42 8.56 15.12
C GLN A 158 -10.64 9.54 14.19
N VAL A 159 -9.68 9.04 13.40
CA VAL A 159 -8.86 9.86 12.51
C VAL A 159 -9.77 10.48 11.43
N PRO A 160 -9.76 11.83 11.27
CA PRO A 160 -10.62 12.48 10.29
C PRO A 160 -10.21 12.10 8.86
N ARG A 161 -11.21 11.99 7.97
CA ARG A 161 -11.01 11.64 6.54
C ARG A 161 -10.20 10.35 6.34
N LEU A 162 -10.46 9.33 7.16
CA LEU A 162 -9.76 8.04 7.10
C LEU A 162 -9.77 7.43 5.70
N TRP A 163 -10.88 7.60 4.95
CA TRP A 163 -11.01 7.15 3.57
C TRP A 163 -9.86 7.62 2.67
N ALA A 164 -9.30 8.81 2.90
CA ALA A 164 -8.22 9.35 2.07
C ALA A 164 -6.91 8.57 2.26
N PHE A 165 -6.66 8.06 3.47
CA PHE A 165 -5.51 7.20 3.75
C PHE A 165 -5.64 5.83 3.06
N PHE A 166 -6.87 5.28 2.99
CA PHE A 166 -7.15 4.07 2.22
C PHE A 166 -6.96 4.27 0.73
N CYS A 167 -7.51 5.34 0.17
CA CYS A 167 -7.30 5.64 -1.25
C CYS A 167 -5.82 5.87 -1.57
N LEU A 168 -5.06 6.46 -0.65
CA LEU A 168 -3.62 6.62 -0.78
C LEU A 168 -2.88 5.27 -0.74
N ALA A 169 -3.29 4.36 0.15
CA ALA A 169 -2.71 3.02 0.27
C ALA A 169 -2.91 2.15 -0.99
N GLU A 170 -3.96 2.40 -1.77
CA GLU A 170 -4.20 1.72 -3.04
C GLU A 170 -3.41 2.30 -4.22
N ILE A 171 -3.20 3.62 -4.22
CA ILE A 171 -2.67 4.36 -5.37
C ILE A 171 -1.17 4.64 -5.24
N LEU A 172 -0.69 4.86 -4.03
CA LEU A 172 0.71 5.17 -3.75
C LEU A 172 1.39 4.02 -2.99
N PRO A 173 2.71 4.05 -2.84
CA PRO A 173 3.47 3.11 -2.03
C PRO A 173 2.81 2.95 -0.67
N ILE A 174 2.66 1.71 -0.23
CA ILE A 174 1.97 1.45 1.01
C ILE A 174 2.74 2.04 2.19
N SER A 175 4.07 2.03 2.14
CA SER A 175 4.91 2.66 3.15
C SER A 175 4.67 4.17 3.23
N PHE A 176 4.36 4.85 2.12
CA PHE A 176 4.05 6.27 2.15
C PHE A 176 2.75 6.53 2.92
N ALA A 177 1.67 5.82 2.54
CA ALA A 177 0.37 5.94 3.19
C ALA A 177 0.42 5.55 4.68
N GLU A 178 1.14 4.46 5.00
CA GLU A 178 1.34 3.98 6.36
C GLU A 178 2.07 5.00 7.23
N ASN A 179 3.20 5.56 6.76
CA ASN A 179 3.97 6.53 7.54
C ASN A 179 3.20 7.84 7.75
N LEU A 180 2.42 8.29 6.75
CA LEU A 180 1.50 9.42 6.94
C LEU A 180 0.39 9.10 7.95
N PHE A 181 -0.08 7.85 7.97
CA PHE A 181 -1.07 7.43 8.95
C PHE A 181 -0.49 7.35 10.37
N TYR A 182 0.76 6.87 10.54
CA TYR A 182 1.47 6.95 11.82
C TYR A 182 1.62 8.40 12.32
N LEU A 183 1.91 9.35 11.43
CA LEU A 183 1.88 10.77 11.77
C LEU A 183 0.49 11.21 12.25
N ALA A 184 -0.59 10.77 11.60
CA ALA A 184 -1.95 11.10 12.02
C ALA A 184 -2.26 10.56 13.43
N LEU A 185 -1.84 9.32 13.72
CA LEU A 185 -1.99 8.71 15.03
C LEU A 185 -1.20 9.47 16.09
N LEU A 186 0.08 9.77 15.84
CA LEU A 186 0.88 10.60 16.73
C LEU A 186 0.15 11.89 17.00
N LEU A 187 -0.13 12.70 15.97
CA LEU A 187 -0.72 14.04 16.08
C LEU A 187 -2.06 14.07 16.80
N LYS A 188 -2.74 12.92 16.88
CA LYS A 188 -4.00 12.81 17.58
C LYS A 188 -3.89 12.41 19.05
N VAL A 189 -2.89 11.63 19.45
CA VAL A 189 -2.75 11.16 20.83
C VAL A 189 -2.76 12.36 21.78
N GLN A 190 -3.80 12.42 22.62
CA GLN A 190 -3.84 13.32 23.77
C GLN A 190 -3.38 12.53 25.01
N PRO A 191 -2.36 12.97 25.76
CA PRO A 191 -2.08 12.45 27.07
C PRO A 191 -3.32 12.70 27.91
N VAL A 192 -3.88 11.61 28.43
CA VAL A 192 -4.94 11.64 29.41
C VAL A 192 -4.45 12.51 30.57
N LYS A 193 -5.13 13.63 30.84
CA LYS A 193 -4.85 14.43 32.04
C LYS A 193 -4.89 13.50 33.25
N GLY A 194 -3.83 13.54 34.07
CA GLY A 194 -3.57 12.63 35.19
C GLY A 194 -4.67 12.50 36.26
N ASP A 195 -5.71 13.34 36.21
CA ASP A 195 -6.79 13.34 37.20
C ASP A 195 -7.97 12.41 36.86
N ALA A 196 -8.11 11.99 35.60
CA ALA A 196 -9.17 11.08 35.16
C ALA A 196 -8.75 9.59 35.26
N ALA A 197 -7.47 9.28 35.02
CA ALA A 197 -6.93 7.93 35.11
C ALA A 197 -7.08 7.32 36.52
N ASN A 198 -7.05 8.14 37.57
CA ASN A 198 -7.19 7.66 38.95
C ASN A 198 -8.65 7.43 39.37
N ARG A 199 -9.64 7.95 38.63
CA ARG A 199 -11.07 7.67 38.90
C ARG A 199 -11.55 6.40 38.22
N ASP A 200 -11.09 6.11 37.01
CA ASP A 200 -11.51 4.90 36.29
C ASP A 200 -10.84 3.63 36.83
N ILE A 201 -9.59 3.68 37.29
CA ILE A 201 -8.90 2.52 37.91
C ILE A 201 -9.61 2.03 39.19
N LYS A 202 -10.33 2.91 39.90
CA LYS A 202 -11.10 2.49 41.09
C LYS A 202 -12.43 1.79 40.74
N ASN A 203 -13.01 2.07 39.58
CA ASN A 203 -14.26 1.44 39.14
C ASN A 203 -14.04 0.16 38.31
N ASP A 204 -12.84 -0.05 37.74
CA ASP A 204 -12.51 -1.18 36.87
C ASP A 204 -12.08 -2.46 37.63
N LYS A 205 -11.96 -2.42 38.95
CA LYS A 205 -11.70 -3.64 39.77
C LYS A 205 -12.91 -4.58 39.89
N THR A 206 -14.07 -4.17 39.39
CA THR A 206 -15.32 -4.94 39.46
C THR A 206 -15.63 -5.72 38.17
N LEU A 207 -14.81 -5.57 37.11
CA LEU A 207 -15.01 -6.23 35.81
C LEU A 207 -14.03 -7.39 35.54
N GLU A 208 -13.35 -7.89 36.57
CA GLU A 208 -12.33 -8.93 36.44
C GLU A 208 -12.93 -10.33 36.72
N LYS A 209 -13.95 -10.73 35.95
CA LYS A 209 -14.46 -12.11 35.96
C LYS A 209 -15.31 -12.47 34.73
N THR A 210 -14.97 -11.94 33.56
CA THR A 210 -15.54 -12.45 32.30
C THR A 210 -14.62 -13.56 31.78
N PRO A 211 -15.13 -14.78 31.53
CA PRO A 211 -14.29 -15.91 31.12
C PRO A 211 -13.56 -15.57 29.82
N THR A 212 -12.23 -15.65 29.89
CA THR A 212 -11.31 -15.49 28.77
C THR A 212 -11.47 -16.66 27.81
N LEU A 213 -12.52 -16.64 26.98
CA LEU A 213 -12.54 -17.45 25.77
C LEU A 213 -11.42 -16.95 24.82
N PRO A 214 -10.79 -17.85 24.04
CA PRO A 214 -9.71 -17.53 23.12
C PRO A 214 -10.27 -16.79 21.89
N VAL A 215 -10.70 -15.54 22.08
CA VAL A 215 -11.25 -14.67 21.01
C VAL A 215 -10.14 -14.18 20.06
N TYR A 216 -8.87 -14.42 20.39
CA TYR A 216 -7.74 -14.12 19.50
C TYR A 216 -7.81 -14.89 18.18
N ASP A 217 -8.41 -16.08 18.15
CA ASP A 217 -8.49 -16.90 16.94
C ASP A 217 -9.56 -16.42 15.95
N SER A 218 -10.61 -15.72 16.38
CA SER A 218 -11.72 -15.45 15.46
C SER A 218 -11.43 -14.31 14.46
N LEU A 219 -10.80 -13.20 14.88
CA LEU A 219 -10.58 -12.02 14.02
C LEU A 219 -9.51 -12.16 12.95
N SER A 220 -8.44 -12.89 13.21
CA SER A 220 -7.45 -13.24 12.17
C SER A 220 -8.10 -14.15 11.11
N LEU A 221 -8.99 -15.06 11.53
CA LEU A 221 -9.78 -15.90 10.62
C LEU A 221 -10.80 -15.11 9.79
N TRP A 222 -11.34 -13.99 10.28
CA TRP A 222 -12.27 -13.15 9.49
C TRP A 222 -11.60 -12.53 8.25
N TYR A 223 -10.31 -12.22 8.32
CA TYR A 223 -9.55 -11.68 7.18
C TYR A 223 -8.87 -12.77 6.35
N LEU A 224 -8.90 -14.03 6.79
CA LEU A 224 -8.33 -15.16 6.06
C LEU A 224 -8.87 -15.29 4.63
N PRO A 225 -10.20 -15.18 4.37
CA PRO A 225 -10.71 -15.24 3.00
C PRO A 225 -10.14 -14.14 2.09
N LEU A 226 -9.82 -12.97 2.63
CA LEU A 226 -9.22 -11.87 1.87
C LEU A 226 -7.78 -12.18 1.48
N TYR A 227 -6.95 -12.65 2.42
CA TYR A 227 -5.58 -13.06 2.12
C TYR A 227 -5.54 -14.20 1.09
N LEU A 228 -6.45 -15.18 1.23
CA LEU A 228 -6.58 -16.27 0.26
C LEU A 228 -7.04 -15.77 -1.11
N ALA A 229 -8.02 -14.85 -1.16
CA ALA A 229 -8.49 -14.24 -2.41
C ALA A 229 -7.38 -13.44 -3.10
N THR A 230 -6.61 -12.62 -2.36
CA THR A 230 -5.46 -11.89 -2.90
C THR A 230 -4.39 -12.84 -3.44
N GLY A 231 -4.04 -13.89 -2.68
CA GLY A 231 -3.10 -14.92 -3.11
C GLY A 231 -3.58 -15.66 -4.36
N PHE A 232 -4.87 -15.99 -4.43
CA PHE A 232 -5.50 -16.61 -5.59
C PHE A 232 -5.43 -15.70 -6.83
N CYS A 233 -5.80 -14.42 -6.71
CA CYS A 233 -5.70 -13.47 -7.82
C CYS A 233 -4.27 -13.41 -8.37
N ILE A 234 -3.25 -13.35 -7.53
CA ILE A 234 -1.86 -13.26 -7.99
C ILE A 234 -1.35 -14.59 -8.54
N GLY A 235 -1.80 -15.72 -8.00
CA GLY A 235 -1.57 -17.04 -8.59
C GLY A 235 -2.10 -17.11 -10.02
N GLN A 236 -3.31 -16.60 -10.24
CA GLN A 236 -3.94 -16.53 -11.56
C GLN A 236 -3.28 -15.49 -12.48
N ALA A 237 -2.81 -14.35 -11.94
CA ALA A 237 -2.14 -13.31 -12.71
C ALA A 237 -0.89 -13.85 -13.43
N SER A 238 -0.08 -14.67 -12.75
CA SER A 238 1.11 -15.29 -13.38
C SER A 238 0.74 -16.22 -14.54
N ARG A 239 -0.41 -16.93 -14.46
CA ARG A 239 -0.91 -17.78 -15.55
C ARG A 239 -1.50 -16.97 -16.71
N ALA A 240 -1.98 -15.77 -16.42
CA ALA A 240 -2.55 -14.85 -17.39
C ALA A 240 -1.51 -13.87 -17.99
N ALA A 241 -0.22 -14.00 -17.63
CA ALA A 241 0.84 -13.19 -18.21
C ALA A 241 0.87 -13.32 -19.74
N GLY A 242 1.00 -12.21 -20.46
CA GLY A 242 0.91 -12.17 -21.93
C GLY A 242 -0.51 -12.25 -22.49
N THR A 243 -1.55 -12.24 -21.64
CA THR A 243 -2.96 -12.26 -22.07
C THR A 243 -3.69 -10.99 -21.65
N SER A 244 -4.79 -10.67 -22.34
CA SER A 244 -5.67 -9.53 -21.98
C SER A 244 -6.35 -9.66 -20.61
N HIS A 245 -6.32 -10.85 -20.00
CA HIS A 245 -6.92 -11.11 -18.69
C HIS A 245 -6.05 -10.65 -17.51
N LEU A 246 -4.77 -10.34 -17.74
CA LEU A 246 -3.85 -9.94 -16.68
C LEU A 246 -4.34 -8.69 -15.93
N ILE A 247 -4.71 -7.64 -16.67
CA ILE A 247 -5.14 -6.36 -16.08
C ILE A 247 -6.43 -6.50 -15.25
N PRO A 248 -7.51 -7.15 -15.75
CA PRO A 248 -8.67 -7.44 -14.92
C PRO A 248 -8.36 -8.20 -13.63
N ILE A 249 -7.43 -9.16 -13.65
CA ILE A 249 -7.05 -9.93 -12.46
C ILE A 249 -6.31 -9.04 -11.45
N ILE A 250 -5.36 -8.21 -11.91
CA ILE A 250 -4.67 -7.24 -11.04
C ILE A 250 -5.67 -6.25 -10.44
N PHE A 251 -6.63 -5.78 -11.24
CA PHE A 251 -7.68 -4.89 -10.74
C PHE A 251 -8.55 -5.57 -9.68
N ALA A 252 -8.94 -6.84 -9.90
CA ALA A 252 -9.66 -7.63 -8.91
C ALA A 252 -8.85 -7.79 -7.61
N ALA A 253 -7.53 -8.04 -7.71
CA ALA A 253 -6.66 -8.10 -6.54
C ALA A 253 -6.68 -6.80 -5.74
N ARG A 254 -6.66 -5.64 -6.42
CA ARG A 254 -6.77 -4.30 -5.79
C ARG A 254 -8.14 -4.06 -5.16
N LEU A 255 -9.23 -4.50 -5.80
CA LEU A 255 -10.57 -4.40 -5.21
C LEU A 255 -10.69 -5.20 -3.90
N VAL A 256 -10.03 -6.35 -3.79
CA VAL A 256 -9.98 -7.13 -2.54
C VAL A 256 -9.29 -6.33 -1.43
N LEU A 257 -8.25 -5.55 -1.73
CA LEU A 257 -7.54 -4.72 -0.74
C LEU A 257 -8.39 -3.56 -0.20
N LEU A 258 -9.40 -3.12 -0.95
CA LEU A 258 -10.36 -2.09 -0.52
C LEU A 258 -11.44 -2.62 0.44
N THR A 259 -11.56 -3.93 0.62
CA THR A 259 -12.60 -4.50 1.49
C THR A 259 -12.57 -4.01 2.95
N PRO A 260 -11.42 -3.72 3.60
CA PRO A 260 -11.45 -3.13 4.94
C PRO A 260 -12.12 -1.74 4.95
N LEU A 261 -12.13 -1.00 3.84
CA LEU A 261 -12.85 0.28 3.73
C LEU A 261 -14.37 0.09 3.68
N SER A 262 -14.89 -0.97 3.05
CA SER A 262 -16.34 -1.22 3.03
C SER A 262 -16.86 -1.61 4.42
N THR A 263 -16.06 -2.37 5.19
CA THR A 263 -16.35 -2.64 6.61
C THR A 263 -16.28 -1.38 7.48
N TRP A 264 -15.57 -0.34 7.04
CA TRP A 264 -15.57 0.99 7.67
C TRP A 264 -16.86 1.77 7.38
N LEU A 265 -17.35 1.75 6.14
CA LEU A 265 -18.56 2.48 5.71
C LEU A 265 -19.84 1.95 6.37
N HIS A 266 -19.92 0.66 6.63
CA HIS A 266 -21.12 0.06 7.22
C HIS A 266 -21.11 0.20 8.75
N SER A 267 -21.77 1.25 9.25
CA SER A 267 -21.86 1.59 10.68
C SER A 267 -22.61 0.56 11.54
N SER A 268 -23.34 -0.38 10.93
CA SER A 268 -24.13 -1.41 11.61
C SER A 268 -23.28 -2.50 12.28
N TRP A 269 -21.96 -2.53 12.03
CA TRP A 269 -21.01 -3.43 12.71
C TRP A 269 -20.57 -2.92 14.09
N GLY A 270 -21.39 -2.06 14.71
CA GLY A 270 -21.12 -1.36 15.98
C GLY A 270 -21.14 -2.22 17.25
N SER A 271 -21.20 -3.55 17.14
CA SER A 271 -21.27 -4.47 18.29
C SER A 271 -19.99 -5.26 18.56
N VAL A 272 -18.89 -5.02 17.82
CA VAL A 272 -17.60 -5.64 18.18
C VAL A 272 -17.10 -4.98 19.47
N PRO A 273 -16.98 -5.74 20.59
CA PRO A 273 -16.63 -5.15 21.87
C PRO A 273 -15.28 -4.42 21.80
N PHE A 274 -15.19 -3.22 22.37
CA PHE A 274 -13.97 -2.40 22.41
C PHE A 274 -12.75 -3.16 22.99
N ALA A 275 -12.99 -4.13 23.89
CA ALA A 275 -11.96 -5.01 24.44
C ALA A 275 -11.30 -5.93 23.39
N VAL A 276 -12.08 -6.39 22.41
CA VAL A 276 -11.59 -7.19 21.27
C VAL A 276 -10.79 -6.30 20.33
N LEU A 277 -11.24 -5.05 20.14
CA LEU A 277 -10.49 -4.03 19.44
C LEU A 277 -9.09 -3.85 20.10
N LYS A 278 -9.04 -3.47 21.38
CA LYS A 278 -7.79 -3.08 22.07
C LYS A 278 -6.68 -4.15 22.04
N ARG A 279 -7.02 -5.43 21.89
CA ARG A 279 -6.06 -6.55 21.81
C ARG A 279 -5.47 -6.78 20.41
N PHE A 280 -6.10 -6.23 19.36
CA PHE A 280 -5.71 -6.48 17.97
C PHE A 280 -4.51 -5.64 17.52
N GLY A 281 -4.37 -4.40 18.01
CA GLY A 281 -3.23 -3.55 17.64
C GLY A 281 -1.90 -4.06 18.20
N HIS A 282 -1.90 -4.77 19.33
CA HIS A 282 -0.73 -5.52 19.83
C HIS A 282 -0.30 -6.69 18.92
N SER A 283 -1.19 -7.19 18.05
CA SER A 283 -0.99 -8.37 17.21
C SER A 283 -0.80 -8.04 15.72
N MET A 284 -0.58 -6.78 15.38
CA MET A 284 -0.44 -6.31 13.99
C MET A 284 0.66 -7.06 13.22
N HIS A 285 1.81 -7.30 13.85
CA HIS A 285 2.93 -8.03 13.23
C HIS A 285 2.61 -9.50 13.00
N ILE A 286 1.92 -10.13 13.95
CA ILE A 286 1.46 -11.50 13.84
C ILE A 286 0.44 -11.59 12.69
N ASN A 287 -0.49 -10.65 12.59
CA ASN A 287 -1.48 -10.62 11.50
C ASN A 287 -0.83 -10.40 10.12
N ARG A 288 0.24 -9.60 10.03
CA ARG A 288 1.00 -9.43 8.78
C ARG A 288 1.80 -10.68 8.41
N LEU A 289 2.47 -11.30 9.38
CA LEU A 289 3.21 -12.53 9.18
C LEU A 289 2.29 -13.68 8.77
N LEU A 290 1.16 -13.84 9.47
CA LEU A 290 0.10 -14.78 9.12
C LEU A 290 -0.47 -14.46 7.74
N GLY A 291 -0.74 -13.19 7.44
CA GLY A 291 -1.21 -12.75 6.14
C GLY A 291 -0.27 -13.14 4.99
N LEU A 292 1.04 -12.98 5.19
CA LEU A 292 2.05 -13.40 4.22
C LEU A 292 2.04 -14.92 4.02
N ILE A 293 2.01 -15.70 5.11
CA ILE A 293 1.91 -17.17 5.04
C ILE A 293 0.63 -17.59 4.29
N MET A 294 -0.50 -16.95 4.57
CA MET A 294 -1.79 -17.29 3.98
C MET A 294 -1.89 -16.89 2.50
N CYS A 295 -1.30 -15.77 2.07
CA CYS A 295 -1.22 -15.44 0.65
C CYS A 295 -0.33 -16.41 -0.14
N MET A 296 0.65 -17.04 0.52
CA MET A 296 1.53 -18.03 -0.11
C MET A 296 0.84 -19.40 -0.33
N LEU A 297 -0.14 -19.78 0.51
CA LEU A 297 -0.81 -21.08 0.41
C LEU A 297 -1.53 -21.32 -0.94
N PRO A 298 -2.39 -20.41 -1.46
CA PRO A 298 -3.00 -20.59 -2.78
C PRO A 298 -1.98 -20.67 -3.91
N VAL A 299 -0.87 -19.94 -3.78
CA VAL A 299 0.18 -19.88 -4.80
C VAL A 299 0.94 -21.20 -4.85
N VAL A 300 1.26 -21.79 -3.70
CA VAL A 300 1.87 -23.12 -3.60
C VAL A 300 0.90 -24.21 -4.09
N GLY A 301 -0.38 -24.15 -3.69
CA GLY A 301 -1.40 -25.11 -4.13
C GLY A 301 -1.66 -25.06 -5.64
N LEU A 302 -1.69 -23.87 -6.25
CA LEU A 302 -1.81 -23.71 -7.70
C LEU A 302 -0.54 -24.13 -8.46
N ARG A 303 0.62 -24.16 -7.78
CA ARG A 303 1.94 -24.50 -8.35
C ARG A 303 2.41 -25.92 -8.03
N GLN A 304 1.55 -26.80 -7.50
CA GLN A 304 1.88 -28.18 -7.09
C GLN A 304 2.42 -29.10 -8.22
N THR A 305 2.74 -28.55 -9.40
CA THR A 305 3.44 -29.19 -10.53
C THR A 305 4.86 -28.64 -10.82
N ARG A 306 5.34 -27.57 -10.17
CA ARG A 306 6.73 -27.07 -10.25
C ARG A 306 7.22 -26.67 -8.87
N SER A 307 8.30 -27.29 -8.39
CA SER A 307 8.97 -26.93 -7.14
C SER A 307 9.28 -25.42 -7.13
N LEU A 308 8.75 -24.70 -6.14
CA LEU A 308 9.17 -23.35 -5.75
C LEU A 308 10.53 -23.47 -5.05
N ASP A 309 11.52 -23.99 -5.75
CA ASP A 309 12.90 -23.99 -5.28
C ASP A 309 13.53 -22.64 -5.68
N VAL A 310 12.98 -21.56 -5.12
CA VAL A 310 13.55 -20.22 -5.30
C VAL A 310 14.58 -20.03 -4.22
N GLN A 311 15.85 -19.95 -4.62
CA GLN A 311 16.90 -19.72 -3.65
C GLN A 311 16.77 -18.30 -3.07
N PRO A 312 17.07 -18.07 -1.78
CA PRO A 312 17.01 -16.73 -1.20
C PRO A 312 17.84 -15.69 -1.95
N LEU A 313 18.96 -16.12 -2.55
CA LEU A 313 19.81 -15.27 -3.37
C LEU A 313 19.12 -14.84 -4.67
N GLU A 314 18.43 -15.76 -5.36
CA GLU A 314 17.65 -15.45 -6.57
C GLU A 314 16.49 -14.51 -6.25
N ALA A 315 15.84 -14.69 -5.09
CA ALA A 315 14.82 -13.76 -4.62
C ALA A 315 15.39 -12.35 -4.42
N LEU A 316 16.59 -12.23 -3.84
CA LEU A 316 17.25 -10.94 -3.65
C LEU A 316 17.71 -10.33 -4.99
N GLU A 317 18.23 -11.13 -5.91
CA GLU A 317 18.66 -10.65 -7.23
C GLU A 317 17.48 -10.12 -8.05
N ALA A 318 16.35 -10.84 -8.02
CA ALA A 318 15.10 -10.41 -8.66
C ALA A 318 14.59 -9.04 -8.17
N LEU A 319 14.94 -8.65 -6.94
CA LEU A 319 14.60 -7.34 -6.39
C LEU A 319 15.27 -6.21 -7.18
N PHE A 320 16.50 -6.40 -7.67
CA PHE A 320 17.28 -5.37 -8.38
C PHE A 320 17.28 -5.54 -9.89
N GLU A 321 16.77 -6.67 -10.39
CA GLU A 321 16.73 -6.99 -11.82
C GLU A 321 15.80 -6.07 -12.63
N HIS A 322 14.66 -5.68 -12.04
CA HIS A 322 13.64 -4.90 -12.76
C HIS A 322 13.07 -3.76 -11.90
N PRO A 323 13.00 -2.51 -12.41
CA PRO A 323 12.58 -1.35 -11.62
C PRO A 323 11.18 -1.49 -11.01
N ALA A 324 10.25 -2.16 -11.70
CA ALA A 324 8.92 -2.45 -11.16
C ALA A 324 8.96 -3.28 -9.87
N VAL A 325 9.84 -4.28 -9.81
CA VAL A 325 9.99 -5.18 -8.67
C VAL A 325 10.79 -4.48 -7.56
N SER A 326 11.83 -3.74 -7.93
CA SER A 326 12.59 -2.90 -7.00
C SER A 326 11.68 -1.92 -6.28
N THR A 327 10.74 -1.29 -6.99
CA THR A 327 9.76 -0.38 -6.40
C THR A 327 8.92 -1.07 -5.34
N LEU A 328 8.36 -2.24 -5.65
CA LEU A 328 7.50 -3.00 -4.73
C LEU A 328 8.27 -3.51 -3.51
N GLY A 329 9.46 -4.08 -3.72
CA GLY A 329 10.23 -4.64 -2.62
C GLY A 329 10.87 -3.57 -1.73
N CYS A 330 11.36 -2.47 -2.30
CA CYS A 330 11.80 -1.32 -1.49
C CYS A 330 10.65 -0.72 -0.68
N ASP A 331 9.46 -0.59 -1.27
CA ASP A 331 8.25 -0.13 -0.56
C ASP A 331 7.90 -1.08 0.60
N LEU A 332 7.94 -2.39 0.36
CA LEU A 332 7.73 -3.41 1.40
C LEU A 332 8.75 -3.28 2.54
N VAL A 333 10.04 -3.14 2.23
CA VAL A 333 11.09 -2.99 3.24
C VAL A 333 10.91 -1.72 4.06
N VAL A 334 10.60 -0.58 3.42
CA VAL A 334 10.36 0.69 4.12
C VAL A 334 9.10 0.61 4.98
N SER A 335 8.05 -0.10 4.52
CA SER A 335 6.84 -0.35 5.31
C SER A 335 7.15 -1.18 6.56
N ILE A 336 7.86 -2.30 6.41
CA ILE A 336 8.28 -3.14 7.55
C ILE A 336 9.11 -2.34 8.54
N LEU A 337 10.09 -1.57 8.05
CA LEU A 337 10.92 -0.71 8.89
C LEU A 337 10.08 0.33 9.64
N GLY A 338 9.13 0.97 8.95
CA GLY A 338 8.19 1.91 9.55
C GLY A 338 7.37 1.27 10.67
N SER A 339 6.88 0.04 10.47
CA SER A 339 6.15 -0.68 11.52
C SER A 339 7.02 -1.09 12.70
N VAL A 340 8.27 -1.51 12.46
CA VAL A 340 9.23 -1.80 13.55
C VAL A 340 9.48 -0.54 14.36
N VAL A 341 9.78 0.59 13.71
CA VAL A 341 9.96 1.89 14.35
C VAL A 341 8.71 2.27 15.16
N TRP A 342 7.51 2.06 14.61
CA TRP A 342 6.25 2.29 15.31
C TRP A 342 6.14 1.48 16.60
N THR A 343 6.46 0.18 16.60
CA THR A 343 6.37 -0.63 17.83
C THR A 343 7.28 -0.15 18.94
N VAL A 344 8.51 0.21 18.59
CA VAL A 344 9.51 0.69 19.56
C VAL A 344 9.02 2.01 20.16
N ILE A 345 8.62 2.96 19.29
CA ILE A 345 8.17 4.28 19.71
C ILE A 345 6.85 4.21 20.48
N ALA A 346 5.88 3.41 20.04
CA ALA A 346 4.58 3.28 20.70
C ALA A 346 4.75 2.76 22.14
N LYS A 347 5.67 1.82 22.35
CA LYS A 347 6.03 1.32 23.68
C LYS A 347 6.66 2.41 24.55
N GLU A 348 7.55 3.23 24.00
CA GLU A 348 8.20 4.32 24.74
C GLU A 348 7.25 5.46 25.12
N ILE A 349 6.34 5.84 24.21
CA ILE A 349 5.40 6.96 24.42
C ILE A 349 4.17 6.51 25.23
N GLY A 350 4.03 5.21 25.54
CA GLY A 350 2.86 4.67 26.23
C GLY A 350 1.59 4.71 25.38
N ILE A 351 1.74 4.77 24.06
CA ILE A 351 0.63 4.58 23.13
C ILE A 351 0.37 3.08 23.12
N HIS A 352 -0.60 2.63 23.91
CA HIS A 352 -1.08 1.26 23.83
C HIS A 352 -1.78 1.07 22.48
N GLY A 353 -1.01 0.57 21.51
CA GLY A 353 -1.50 0.06 20.23
C GLY A 353 -2.33 -1.19 20.42
#